data_AF-A0A1M3H4V2-F1
#
_entry.id   AF-A0A1M3H4V2-F1
#
_cell.length_a   1.000
_cell.length_b   1.000
_cell.length_c   1.000
_cell.angle_alpha   90.00
_cell.angle_beta   90.00
_cell.angle_gamma   90.00
#
_symmetry.space_group_name_H-M   'P 1'
#
loop_
_entity.id
_entity.type
_entity.pdbx_description
1 polymer ?
#
loop_
_entity_poly.entity_id
_entity_poly.type
_entity_poly.pdbx_seq_one_letter_code
_entity_poly.pdbx_strand_id
1 'polypeptide(L)'
;MKKHLLLSMLVISCSLFSFNTAYAKIHRVGYFGTPVHGTDYSTLQNAHDSATAGDTLLLFPGSWSATFTKKYVVIGYGYFVTGAGSNPNLQNITGAMTVTVYIDSTASGSTFSGLDGASIFAYYGNPVSNITISRCNGNVYFNNRTSSNWQVSECNLANLVYEWGGGIVSNLSVNNCYIGSLSLSAGAPNGQSGQFNNDIFNSCDLGNGAFLLKNDIFLFYHSNDLNCVYQNSIGNKDYSAIPATNGDQNITNAIMTTNVFVGYSTQGAFSNDGRWVLKAGSPAIHAGLGGTDCGIFGGTNPYKLSGIPNVPSFYLLTAPSTVTSTNPYTITFSVRSNN
;
A
#
# COMPACT_ATOMS: atom_id res chain seq x y z
N MET A 1 -17.80 -30.12 -47.60
CA MET A 1 -17.92 -30.72 -46.26
C MET A 1 -16.83 -30.29 -45.26
N LYS A 2 -15.53 -30.45 -45.53
CA LYS A 2 -14.47 -30.16 -44.53
C LYS A 2 -14.44 -28.72 -43.96
N LYS A 3 -14.73 -27.70 -44.80
CA LYS A 3 -14.71 -26.28 -44.36
C LYS A 3 -15.86 -25.92 -43.41
N HIS A 4 -17.04 -26.50 -43.59
CA HIS A 4 -18.17 -26.28 -42.68
C HIS A 4 -17.95 -26.96 -41.33
N LEU A 5 -17.33 -28.15 -41.31
CA LEU A 5 -17.00 -28.85 -40.07
C LEU A 5 -16.00 -28.07 -39.18
N LEU A 6 -14.98 -27.46 -39.81
CA LEU A 6 -14.00 -26.61 -39.11
C LEU A 6 -14.62 -25.33 -38.54
N LEU A 7 -15.54 -24.69 -39.28
CA LEU A 7 -16.23 -23.50 -38.80
C LEU A 7 -17.18 -23.84 -37.64
N SER A 8 -17.87 -24.98 -37.70
CA SER A 8 -18.71 -25.47 -36.60
C SER A 8 -17.90 -25.74 -35.33
N MET A 9 -16.72 -26.37 -35.45
CA MET A 9 -15.84 -26.63 -34.31
C MET A 9 -15.27 -25.34 -33.69
N LEU A 10 -14.97 -24.32 -34.51
CA LEU A 10 -14.51 -23.03 -34.02
C LEU A 10 -15.61 -22.28 -33.27
N VAL A 11 -16.84 -22.28 -33.78
CA VAL A 11 -18.00 -21.63 -33.13
C VAL A 11 -18.35 -22.32 -31.81
N ILE A 12 -18.29 -23.66 -31.75
CA ILE A 12 -18.51 -24.43 -30.51
C ILE A 12 -17.38 -24.17 -29.50
N SER A 13 -16.12 -24.09 -29.95
CA SER A 13 -14.99 -23.72 -29.09
C SER A 13 -15.18 -22.32 -28.51
N CYS A 14 -15.49 -21.31 -29.35
CA CYS A 14 -15.72 -19.94 -28.90
C CYS A 14 -16.93 -19.80 -27.95
N SER A 15 -18.00 -20.58 -28.15
CA SER A 15 -19.17 -20.57 -27.26
C SER A 15 -18.95 -21.34 -25.95
N LEU A 16 -18.04 -22.32 -25.92
CA LEU A 16 -17.60 -22.97 -24.66
C LEU A 16 -16.70 -22.06 -23.80
N PHE A 17 -15.98 -21.11 -24.40
CA PHE A 17 -15.16 -20.15 -23.65
C PHE A 17 -15.91 -18.91 -23.15
N SER A 18 -17.17 -18.68 -23.54
CA SER A 18 -17.90 -17.43 -23.23
C SER A 18 -18.73 -17.44 -21.93
N PHE A 19 -18.71 -18.50 -21.13
CA PHE A 19 -19.56 -18.63 -19.93
C PHE A 19 -18.85 -18.54 -18.58
N ASN A 20 -17.61 -18.05 -18.51
CA ASN A 20 -17.06 -17.62 -17.22
C ASN A 20 -17.56 -16.21 -16.88
N THR A 21 -18.80 -16.11 -16.40
CA THR A 21 -19.20 -14.93 -15.62
C THR A 21 -18.37 -14.95 -14.34
N ALA A 22 -17.25 -14.23 -14.33
CA ALA A 22 -16.47 -13.99 -13.12
C ALA A 22 -17.26 -13.04 -12.22
N TYR A 23 -18.14 -13.59 -11.38
CA TYR A 23 -18.70 -12.84 -10.28
C TYR A 23 -17.65 -12.78 -9.18
N ALA A 24 -16.97 -11.63 -9.03
CA ALA A 24 -16.14 -11.39 -7.86
C ALA A 24 -17.06 -11.20 -6.65
N LYS A 25 -17.17 -12.21 -5.80
CA LYS A 25 -17.99 -12.16 -4.58
C LYS A 25 -17.23 -11.42 -3.49
N ILE A 26 -17.96 -10.73 -2.61
CA ILE A 26 -17.41 -10.13 -1.39
C ILE A 26 -17.64 -11.08 -0.23
N HIS A 27 -16.56 -11.46 0.45
CA HIS A 27 -16.57 -12.17 1.73
C HIS A 27 -16.15 -11.18 2.81
N ARG A 28 -16.95 -11.07 3.88
CA ARG A 28 -16.69 -10.15 4.99
C ARG A 28 -16.06 -10.91 6.14
N VAL A 29 -14.95 -10.41 6.67
CA VAL A 29 -14.23 -11.03 7.77
C VAL A 29 -14.36 -10.15 9.01
N GLY A 30 -14.87 -10.73 10.10
CA GLY A 30 -15.06 -10.01 11.36
C GLY A 30 -16.25 -9.05 11.36
N TYR A 31 -17.24 -9.25 10.48
CA TYR A 31 -18.45 -8.43 10.46
C TYR A 31 -19.17 -8.49 11.82
N PHE A 32 -19.43 -7.32 12.41
CA PHE A 32 -19.99 -7.19 13.76
C PHE A 32 -21.53 -7.15 13.81
N GLY A 33 -22.20 -7.11 12.64
CA GLY A 33 -23.65 -7.22 12.57
C GLY A 33 -24.14 -8.68 12.59
N THR A 34 -25.44 -8.89 12.33
CA THR A 34 -26.00 -10.24 12.17
C THR A 34 -25.34 -10.96 10.98
N PRO A 35 -24.63 -12.10 11.19
CA PRO A 35 -23.92 -12.78 10.13
C PRO A 35 -24.86 -13.36 9.06
N VAL A 36 -24.46 -13.24 7.80
CA VAL A 36 -25.09 -13.82 6.62
C VAL A 36 -24.27 -15.04 6.18
N HIS A 37 -24.90 -16.22 6.20
CA HIS A 37 -24.25 -17.47 5.83
C HIS A 37 -23.66 -17.43 4.41
N GLY A 38 -22.43 -17.90 4.26
CA GLY A 38 -21.70 -17.90 2.98
C GLY A 38 -21.26 -16.51 2.52
N THR A 39 -21.38 -15.47 3.36
CA THR A 39 -20.84 -14.12 3.08
C THR A 39 -19.94 -13.68 4.23
N ASP A 40 -20.32 -13.99 5.47
CA ASP A 40 -19.62 -13.54 6.67
C ASP A 40 -18.86 -14.66 7.34
N TYR A 41 -17.61 -14.36 7.69
CA TYR A 41 -16.69 -15.31 8.29
C TYR A 41 -16.06 -14.71 9.54
N SER A 42 -15.91 -15.54 10.57
CA SER A 42 -15.24 -15.16 11.82
C SER A 42 -13.71 -15.19 11.72
N THR A 43 -13.14 -15.80 10.68
CA THR A 43 -11.70 -15.86 10.45
C THR A 43 -11.36 -15.61 8.98
N LEU A 44 -10.18 -15.06 8.74
CA LEU A 44 -9.66 -14.84 7.39
C LEU A 44 -9.41 -16.17 6.66
N GLN A 45 -8.98 -17.20 7.39
CA GLN A 45 -8.78 -18.53 6.80
C GLN A 45 -10.09 -19.16 6.32
N ASN A 46 -11.19 -19.05 7.08
CA ASN A 46 -12.47 -19.60 6.63
C ASN A 46 -13.02 -18.86 5.40
N ALA A 47 -12.83 -17.53 5.36
CA ALA A 47 -13.16 -16.74 4.18
C ALA A 47 -12.31 -17.15 2.97
N HIS A 48 -11.00 -17.32 3.17
CA HIS A 48 -10.09 -17.85 2.18
C HIS A 48 -10.59 -19.20 1.64
N ASP A 49 -10.90 -20.16 2.51
CA ASP A 49 -11.25 -21.52 2.08
C ASP A 49 -12.55 -21.54 1.26
N SER A 50 -13.51 -20.67 1.61
CA SER A 50 -14.77 -20.53 0.89
C SER A 50 -14.71 -19.68 -0.37
N ALA A 51 -13.74 -18.78 -0.51
CA ALA A 51 -13.65 -17.85 -1.61
C ALA A 51 -13.05 -18.48 -2.87
N THR A 52 -13.36 -17.91 -4.03
CA THR A 52 -12.75 -18.28 -5.32
C THR A 52 -11.70 -17.26 -5.73
N ALA A 53 -10.79 -17.64 -6.65
CA ALA A 53 -9.77 -16.72 -7.12
C ALA A 53 -10.41 -15.51 -7.83
N GLY A 54 -10.03 -14.30 -7.41
CA GLY A 54 -10.58 -13.03 -7.88
C GLY A 54 -11.65 -12.44 -6.96
N ASP A 55 -12.10 -13.17 -5.94
CA ASP A 55 -13.04 -12.64 -4.94
C ASP A 55 -12.42 -11.53 -4.09
N THR A 56 -13.29 -10.73 -3.48
CA THR A 56 -12.92 -9.69 -2.52
C THR A 56 -13.04 -10.20 -1.09
N LEU A 57 -12.02 -9.95 -0.26
CA LEU A 57 -12.02 -10.15 1.18
C LEU A 57 -12.09 -8.77 1.85
N LEU A 58 -13.26 -8.42 2.40
CA LEU A 58 -13.48 -7.16 3.12
C LEU A 58 -13.25 -7.37 4.62
N LEU A 59 -12.24 -6.73 5.17
CA LEU A 59 -11.81 -6.92 6.55
C LEU A 59 -12.37 -5.83 7.47
N PHE A 60 -13.03 -6.26 8.54
CA PHE A 60 -13.45 -5.41 9.65
C PHE A 60 -12.38 -5.42 10.76
N PRO A 61 -12.47 -4.53 11.77
CA PRO A 61 -11.55 -4.54 12.91
C PRO A 61 -11.42 -5.92 13.55
N GLY A 62 -10.18 -6.31 13.88
CA GLY A 62 -9.82 -7.61 14.44
C GLY A 62 -8.39 -8.03 14.08
N SER A 63 -8.03 -9.25 14.44
CA SER A 63 -6.69 -9.81 14.19
C SER A 63 -6.80 -10.99 13.24
N TRP A 64 -6.25 -10.83 12.04
CA TRP A 64 -6.49 -11.72 10.92
C TRP A 64 -5.19 -12.35 10.43
N SER A 65 -5.22 -13.65 10.17
CA SER A 65 -4.09 -14.36 9.57
C SER A 65 -4.57 -15.43 8.60
N ALA A 66 -3.89 -15.55 7.46
CA ALA A 66 -4.08 -16.64 6.50
C ALA A 66 -2.89 -16.79 5.56
N THR A 67 -2.76 -17.98 4.97
CA THR A 67 -1.92 -18.21 3.80
C THR A 67 -2.81 -18.17 2.56
N PHE A 68 -2.53 -17.25 1.65
CA PHE A 68 -3.29 -17.12 0.42
C PHE A 68 -2.73 -18.07 -0.64
N THR A 69 -3.58 -18.97 -1.13
CA THR A 69 -3.29 -19.87 -2.25
C THR A 69 -4.13 -19.56 -3.50
N LYS A 70 -4.78 -18.40 -3.49
CA LYS A 70 -5.65 -17.88 -4.55
C LYS A 70 -5.45 -16.38 -4.66
N LYS A 71 -5.58 -15.83 -5.87
CA LYS A 71 -5.60 -14.39 -6.11
C LYS A 71 -6.81 -13.76 -5.41
N TYR A 72 -6.64 -12.66 -4.68
CA TYR A 72 -7.73 -11.92 -4.06
C TYR A 72 -7.61 -10.40 -4.25
N VAL A 73 -8.74 -9.72 -4.02
CA VAL A 73 -8.77 -8.29 -3.69
C VAL A 73 -9.02 -8.17 -2.18
N VAL A 74 -8.10 -7.60 -1.41
CA VAL A 74 -8.28 -7.43 0.04
C VAL A 74 -8.46 -5.97 0.35
N ILE A 75 -9.54 -5.64 1.06
CA ILE A 75 -9.91 -4.27 1.40
C ILE A 75 -10.10 -4.18 2.91
N GLY A 76 -9.37 -3.28 3.56
CA GLY A 76 -9.61 -2.89 4.96
C GLY A 76 -10.34 -1.55 5.05
N TYR A 77 -10.19 -0.87 6.19
CA TYR A 77 -10.89 0.39 6.47
C TYR A 77 -9.98 1.62 6.45
N GLY A 78 -8.71 1.47 6.10
CA GLY A 78 -7.66 2.48 6.32
C GLY A 78 -7.05 2.38 7.71
N TYR A 79 -6.25 3.38 8.08
CA TYR A 79 -5.44 3.42 9.31
C TYR A 79 -5.46 4.83 9.91
N PHE A 80 -5.01 4.97 11.17
CA PHE A 80 -5.01 6.26 11.88
C PHE A 80 -6.38 6.97 11.87
N VAL A 81 -7.49 6.21 11.93
CA VAL A 81 -8.86 6.76 11.92
C VAL A 81 -9.38 7.10 13.32
N THR A 82 -8.76 6.54 14.37
CA THR A 82 -9.07 6.80 15.78
C THR A 82 -7.81 6.80 16.64
N GLY A 83 -7.85 7.41 17.83
CA GLY A 83 -6.74 7.42 18.79
C GLY A 83 -5.77 8.61 18.64
N ALA A 84 -4.67 8.57 19.39
CA ALA A 84 -3.63 9.60 19.31
C ALA A 84 -2.92 9.57 17.95
N GLY A 85 -2.67 10.74 17.35
CA GLY A 85 -2.07 10.82 16.01
C GLY A 85 -3.00 10.38 14.87
N SER A 86 -4.31 10.36 15.10
CA SER A 86 -5.32 10.02 14.08
C SER A 86 -5.82 11.23 13.30
N ASN A 87 -6.50 10.96 12.18
CA ASN A 87 -7.26 11.93 11.40
C ASN A 87 -8.77 11.73 11.70
N PRO A 88 -9.34 12.48 12.66
CA PRO A 88 -10.74 12.30 13.05
C PRO A 88 -11.70 12.64 11.89
N ASN A 89 -12.90 12.06 11.93
CA ASN A 89 -13.98 12.28 10.96
C ASN A 89 -13.68 11.83 9.52
N LEU A 90 -12.61 11.05 9.30
CA LEU A 90 -12.37 10.45 7.99
C LEU A 90 -13.13 9.13 7.80
N GLN A 91 -13.38 8.40 8.89
CA GLN A 91 -14.18 7.18 8.90
C GLN A 91 -14.83 6.94 10.26
N ASN A 92 -16.07 6.46 10.27
CA ASN A 92 -16.80 6.09 11.47
C ASN A 92 -16.70 4.58 11.70
N ILE A 93 -15.50 4.14 12.12
CA ILE A 93 -15.23 2.76 12.50
C ILE A 93 -14.38 2.75 13.77
N THR A 94 -14.66 1.81 14.67
CA THR A 94 -13.96 1.66 15.94
C THR A 94 -13.35 0.27 16.05
N GLY A 95 -12.17 0.19 16.66
CA GLY A 95 -11.42 -1.05 16.84
C GLY A 95 -10.09 -1.01 16.11
N ALA A 96 -9.19 -1.91 16.48
CA ALA A 96 -7.88 -2.06 15.84
C ALA A 96 -7.94 -3.15 14.76
N MET A 97 -7.06 -3.05 13.76
CA MET A 97 -6.82 -4.12 12.80
C MET A 97 -5.34 -4.53 12.85
N THR A 98 -5.11 -5.84 12.81
CA THR A 98 -3.80 -6.42 12.47
C THR A 98 -4.03 -7.52 11.46
N VAL A 99 -3.21 -7.57 10.41
CA VAL A 99 -3.39 -8.54 9.32
C VAL A 99 -2.06 -9.15 8.96
N THR A 100 -1.93 -10.47 9.08
CA THR A 100 -0.77 -11.22 8.62
C THR A 100 -1.16 -12.08 7.42
N VAL A 101 -0.57 -11.85 6.26
CA VAL A 101 -0.84 -12.64 5.06
C VAL A 101 0.45 -13.20 4.51
N TYR A 102 0.47 -14.51 4.28
CA TYR A 102 1.52 -15.15 3.49
C TYR A 102 0.99 -15.45 2.10
N ILE A 103 1.61 -14.88 1.08
CA ILE A 103 1.17 -14.96 -0.32
C ILE A 103 1.93 -16.11 -0.99
N ASP A 104 1.24 -17.20 -1.31
CA ASP A 104 1.82 -18.26 -2.13
C ASP A 104 1.97 -17.82 -3.60
N SER A 105 2.80 -18.53 -4.37
CA SER A 105 2.93 -18.32 -5.82
C SER A 105 1.59 -18.30 -6.57
N THR A 106 0.64 -19.14 -6.15
CA THR A 106 -0.73 -19.24 -6.70
C THR A 106 -1.62 -18.04 -6.37
N ALA A 107 -1.22 -17.20 -5.40
CA ALA A 107 -1.87 -15.96 -5.05
C ALA A 107 -1.23 -14.71 -5.71
N SER A 108 -0.28 -14.91 -6.63
CA SER A 108 0.22 -13.85 -7.50
C SER A 108 -0.92 -13.11 -8.20
N GLY A 109 -0.79 -11.79 -8.39
CA GLY A 109 -1.88 -10.96 -8.90
C GLY A 109 -2.83 -10.41 -7.83
N SER A 110 -2.60 -10.70 -6.55
CA SER A 110 -3.44 -10.19 -5.45
C SER A 110 -3.25 -8.69 -5.25
N THR A 111 -4.30 -8.04 -4.75
CA THR A 111 -4.30 -6.60 -4.43
C THR A 111 -4.71 -6.39 -2.98
N PHE A 112 -4.05 -5.45 -2.31
CA PHE A 112 -4.29 -5.10 -0.91
C PHE A 112 -4.52 -3.59 -0.82
N SER A 113 -5.60 -3.19 -0.15
CA SER A 113 -5.95 -1.78 0.01
C SER A 113 -6.49 -1.46 1.39
N GLY A 114 -6.06 -0.35 1.99
CA GLY A 114 -6.67 0.15 3.23
C GLY A 114 -6.45 -0.73 4.45
N LEU A 115 -5.34 -1.49 4.52
CA LEU A 115 -5.05 -2.33 5.68
C LEU A 115 -4.33 -1.55 6.77
N ASP A 116 -4.70 -1.77 8.02
CA ASP A 116 -3.97 -1.29 9.20
C ASP A 116 -3.26 -2.45 9.90
N GLY A 117 -2.09 -2.17 10.48
CA GLY A 117 -1.26 -3.19 11.14
C GLY A 117 -0.93 -4.38 10.24
N ALA A 118 -0.71 -4.15 8.94
CA ALA A 118 -0.48 -5.20 7.97
C ALA A 118 0.95 -5.78 8.05
N SER A 119 1.09 -7.07 7.83
CA SER A 119 2.34 -7.77 7.60
C SER A 119 2.14 -8.70 6.42
N ILE A 120 2.59 -8.26 5.24
CA ILE A 120 2.36 -8.93 3.95
C ILE A 120 3.66 -9.61 3.53
N PHE A 121 3.66 -10.94 3.53
CA PHE A 121 4.84 -11.77 3.20
C PHE A 121 4.67 -12.43 1.84
N ALA A 122 5.70 -12.40 1.01
CA ALA A 122 5.87 -13.42 -0.02
C ALA A 122 6.21 -14.76 0.66
N TYR A 123 5.47 -15.84 0.39
CA TYR A 123 5.65 -17.12 1.09
C TYR A 123 7.05 -17.72 0.84
N TYR A 124 7.74 -18.18 1.87
CA TYR A 124 9.10 -18.71 1.77
C TYR A 124 9.24 -19.81 0.69
N GLY A 125 10.27 -19.71 -0.14
CA GLY A 125 10.57 -20.72 -1.14
C GLY A 125 9.77 -20.61 -2.44
N ASN A 126 8.78 -19.71 -2.53
CA ASN A 126 7.88 -19.58 -3.69
C ASN A 126 8.05 -18.23 -4.41
N PRO A 127 8.15 -18.18 -5.75
CA PRO A 127 8.13 -16.90 -6.47
C PRO A 127 6.73 -16.27 -6.40
N VAL A 128 6.66 -14.97 -6.10
CA VAL A 128 5.39 -14.25 -5.95
C VAL A 128 5.44 -12.97 -6.77
N SER A 129 4.52 -12.77 -7.72
CA SER A 129 4.61 -11.64 -8.64
C SER A 129 3.29 -10.93 -8.86
N ASN A 130 3.36 -9.74 -9.45
CA ASN A 130 2.19 -8.93 -9.82
C ASN A 130 1.32 -8.55 -8.60
N ILE A 131 1.94 -8.21 -7.48
CA ILE A 131 1.22 -7.80 -6.26
C ILE A 131 1.03 -6.30 -6.26
N THR A 132 -0.18 -5.84 -5.91
CA THR A 132 -0.47 -4.42 -5.70
C THR A 132 -0.80 -4.18 -4.24
N ILE A 133 -0.13 -3.21 -3.61
CA ILE A 133 -0.36 -2.78 -2.24
C ILE A 133 -0.59 -1.28 -2.30
N SER A 134 -1.76 -0.84 -1.84
CA SER A 134 -2.14 0.57 -1.89
C SER A 134 -2.69 1.00 -0.54
N ARG A 135 -2.37 2.20 -0.07
CA ARG A 135 -3.04 2.76 1.11
C ARG A 135 -3.02 1.81 2.33
N CYS A 136 -1.90 1.13 2.56
CA CYS A 136 -1.72 0.24 3.71
C CYS A 136 -0.76 0.85 4.73
N ASN A 137 -0.98 0.53 6.01
CA ASN A 137 -0.07 0.81 7.11
C ASN A 137 0.49 -0.51 7.65
N GLY A 138 1.82 -0.64 7.74
CA GLY A 138 2.45 -1.85 8.25
C GLY A 138 3.76 -2.23 7.58
N ASN A 139 3.91 -3.50 7.20
CA ASN A 139 5.16 -4.09 6.74
C ASN A 139 4.93 -4.91 5.48
N VAL A 140 5.93 -4.89 4.58
CA VAL A 140 5.98 -5.70 3.38
C VAL A 140 7.31 -6.45 3.35
N TYR A 141 7.21 -7.76 3.14
CA TYR A 141 8.34 -8.67 3.25
C TYR A 141 8.53 -9.51 1.98
N PHE A 142 9.69 -9.37 1.37
CA PHE A 142 10.15 -10.21 0.27
C PHE A 142 10.81 -11.49 0.81
N ASN A 143 10.89 -12.52 -0.04
CA ASN A 143 11.42 -13.83 0.32
C ASN A 143 12.71 -14.19 -0.43
N ASN A 144 13.19 -15.42 -0.24
CA ASN A 144 14.39 -15.94 -0.86
C ASN A 144 14.22 -16.37 -2.34
N ARG A 145 13.14 -15.93 -3.00
CA ARG A 145 12.84 -16.20 -4.41
C ARG A 145 12.56 -14.89 -5.16
N THR A 146 12.22 -15.01 -6.43
CA THR A 146 11.88 -13.86 -7.25
C THR A 146 10.54 -13.27 -6.85
N SER A 147 10.55 -11.98 -6.50
CA SER A 147 9.39 -11.13 -6.32
C SER A 147 9.37 -10.09 -7.43
N SER A 148 8.52 -10.25 -8.46
CA SER A 148 8.56 -9.36 -9.64
C SER A 148 7.26 -8.58 -9.86
N ASN A 149 7.35 -7.37 -10.39
CA ASN A 149 6.22 -6.50 -10.71
C ASN A 149 5.35 -6.16 -9.48
N TRP A 150 5.98 -5.87 -8.34
CA TRP A 150 5.28 -5.40 -7.15
C TRP A 150 5.04 -3.89 -7.26
N GLN A 151 3.83 -3.45 -6.95
CA GLN A 151 3.44 -2.05 -6.92
C GLN A 151 3.01 -1.69 -5.50
N VAL A 152 3.69 -0.73 -4.91
CA VAL A 152 3.40 -0.22 -3.56
C VAL A 152 3.10 1.27 -3.69
N SER A 153 1.95 1.71 -3.20
CA SER A 153 1.50 3.09 -3.42
C SER A 153 0.74 3.66 -2.24
N GLU A 154 0.96 4.94 -1.93
CA GLU A 154 0.19 5.66 -0.90
C GLU A 154 0.23 4.98 0.48
N CYS A 155 1.31 4.24 0.79
CA CYS A 155 1.43 3.44 2.00
C CYS A 155 2.23 4.16 3.10
N ASN A 156 1.94 3.82 4.35
CA ASN A 156 2.76 4.19 5.51
C ASN A 156 3.43 2.93 6.06
N LEU A 157 4.60 2.59 5.53
CA LEU A 157 5.29 1.35 5.87
C LEU A 157 6.34 1.59 6.95
N ALA A 158 6.31 0.75 7.99
CA ALA A 158 7.44 0.62 8.90
C ALA A 158 8.62 -0.07 8.21
N ASN A 159 8.35 -1.14 7.45
CA ASN A 159 9.37 -1.92 6.75
C ASN A 159 8.94 -2.29 5.32
N LEU A 160 9.87 -2.15 4.38
CA LEU A 160 9.83 -2.76 3.05
C LEU A 160 11.17 -3.48 2.85
N VAL A 161 11.22 -4.76 3.21
CA VAL A 161 12.49 -5.47 3.41
C VAL A 161 12.43 -6.92 2.94
N TYR A 162 13.58 -7.60 2.90
CA TYR A 162 13.61 -9.06 2.90
C TYR A 162 13.36 -9.61 4.30
N GLU A 163 12.45 -10.58 4.40
CA GLU A 163 12.36 -11.46 5.59
C GLU A 163 13.37 -12.61 5.46
N TRP A 164 13.52 -13.14 4.23
CA TRP A 164 14.47 -14.20 3.92
C TRP A 164 15.35 -13.75 2.75
N GLY A 165 16.64 -13.58 3.00
CA GLY A 165 17.60 -13.12 2.00
C GLY A 165 17.79 -14.08 0.81
N GLY A 166 18.52 -13.62 -0.20
CA GLY A 166 18.91 -14.39 -1.39
C GLY A 166 17.89 -14.38 -2.54
N GLY A 167 16.74 -13.73 -2.38
CA GLY A 167 15.76 -13.54 -3.46
C GLY A 167 16.10 -12.38 -4.40
N ILE A 168 15.27 -12.16 -5.42
CA ILE A 168 15.39 -11.03 -6.36
C ILE A 168 14.08 -10.25 -6.35
N VAL A 169 14.13 -8.96 -6.06
CA VAL A 169 13.03 -8.02 -6.29
C VAL A 169 13.27 -7.29 -7.60
N SER A 170 12.45 -7.56 -8.61
CA SER A 170 12.61 -6.93 -9.93
C SER A 170 11.35 -6.20 -10.38
N ASN A 171 11.53 -5.11 -11.12
CA ASN A 171 10.44 -4.23 -11.54
C ASN A 171 9.53 -3.81 -10.36
N LEU A 172 10.13 -3.48 -9.23
CA LEU A 172 9.42 -2.88 -8.10
C LEU A 172 9.06 -1.44 -8.45
N SER A 173 7.81 -1.05 -8.22
CA SER A 173 7.42 0.36 -8.26
C SER A 173 6.87 0.75 -6.90
N VAL A 174 7.50 1.74 -6.27
CA VAL A 174 7.02 2.37 -5.06
C VAL A 174 6.70 3.82 -5.38
N ASN A 175 5.55 4.30 -4.94
CA ASN A 175 5.12 5.67 -5.20
C ASN A 175 4.39 6.26 -4.00
N ASN A 176 4.70 7.51 -3.64
CA ASN A 176 3.96 8.26 -2.63
C ASN A 176 3.87 7.54 -1.27
N CYS A 177 4.91 6.81 -0.86
CA CYS A 177 4.96 6.05 0.38
C CYS A 177 5.89 6.68 1.40
N TYR A 178 5.49 6.64 2.67
CA TYR A 178 6.46 6.75 3.77
C TYR A 178 7.02 5.37 4.04
N ILE A 179 8.35 5.25 4.14
CA ILE A 179 9.06 4.00 4.44
C ILE A 179 10.05 4.24 5.59
N GLY A 180 9.75 3.62 6.73
CA GLY A 180 10.60 3.66 7.93
C GLY A 180 11.97 3.00 7.71
N SER A 181 11.96 1.82 7.10
CA SER A 181 13.15 1.06 6.73
C SER A 181 12.93 0.36 5.39
N LEU A 182 13.73 0.75 4.40
CA LEU A 182 13.91 0.00 3.15
C LEU A 182 15.26 -0.72 3.25
N SER A 183 15.26 -2.04 3.10
CA SER A 183 16.48 -2.85 3.08
C SER A 183 16.37 -4.02 2.12
N LEU A 184 17.09 -3.90 1.00
CA LEU A 184 17.18 -4.89 -0.06
C LEU A 184 18.58 -5.56 -0.11
N SER A 185 19.49 -5.20 0.80
CA SER A 185 20.87 -5.74 0.86
C SER A 185 20.97 -7.22 1.20
N ALA A 186 19.95 -7.80 1.83
CA ALA A 186 19.87 -9.24 2.03
C ALA A 186 19.48 -9.99 0.74
N GLY A 187 19.13 -9.31 -0.35
CA GLY A 187 18.79 -9.91 -1.63
C GLY A 187 19.98 -10.56 -2.36
N ALA A 188 19.71 -11.16 -3.51
CA ALA A 188 20.75 -11.61 -4.40
C ALA A 188 21.58 -10.42 -4.90
N PRO A 189 22.90 -10.57 -5.12
CA PRO A 189 23.80 -9.47 -5.50
C PRO A 189 23.45 -8.76 -6.82
N ASN A 190 22.68 -9.42 -7.68
CA ASN A 190 22.31 -8.92 -9.01
C ASN A 190 20.82 -9.16 -9.27
N GLY A 191 20.21 -8.31 -10.10
CA GLY A 191 18.83 -8.44 -10.56
C GLY A 191 17.80 -7.61 -9.80
N GLN A 192 18.20 -7.00 -8.68
CA GLN A 192 17.38 -6.01 -7.98
C GLN A 192 17.11 -4.81 -8.88
N SER A 193 15.86 -4.46 -9.11
CA SER A 193 15.51 -3.34 -10.00
C SER A 193 14.14 -2.77 -9.74
N GLY A 194 13.98 -1.49 -10.07
CA GLY A 194 12.70 -0.81 -9.90
C GLY A 194 12.82 0.71 -9.88
N GLN A 195 11.78 1.33 -9.31
CA GLN A 195 11.71 2.76 -9.13
C GLN A 195 10.99 3.14 -7.83
N PHE A 196 11.39 4.27 -7.29
CA PHE A 196 10.82 4.97 -6.16
C PHE A 196 10.47 6.39 -6.63
N ASN A 197 9.25 6.84 -6.34
CA ASN A 197 8.76 8.14 -6.82
C ASN A 197 7.97 8.84 -5.75
N ASN A 198 8.36 10.06 -5.40
CA ASN A 198 7.66 10.86 -4.40
C ASN A 198 7.56 10.14 -3.04
N ASP A 199 8.57 9.39 -2.65
CA ASP A 199 8.63 8.66 -1.39
C ASP A 199 9.36 9.46 -0.29
N ILE A 200 9.12 9.09 0.97
CA ILE A 200 9.90 9.57 2.11
C ILE A 200 10.56 8.37 2.78
N PHE A 201 11.89 8.37 2.85
CA PHE A 201 12.67 7.32 3.50
C PHE A 201 13.22 7.82 4.82
N ASN A 202 12.95 7.08 5.89
CA ASN A 202 13.73 7.25 7.11
C ASN A 202 15.09 6.55 6.98
N SER A 203 15.13 5.29 6.56
CA SER A 203 16.37 4.59 6.20
C SER A 203 16.20 3.83 4.89
N CYS A 204 17.23 3.85 4.04
CA CYS A 204 17.22 3.22 2.72
C CYS A 204 18.53 2.46 2.42
N ASP A 205 18.43 1.16 2.13
CA ASP A 205 19.53 0.33 1.64
C ASP A 205 19.02 -0.47 0.44
N LEU A 206 19.53 -0.15 -0.75
CA LEU A 206 19.09 -0.73 -2.03
C LEU A 206 19.89 -1.96 -2.45
N GLY A 207 20.87 -2.39 -1.65
CA GLY A 207 21.58 -3.66 -1.85
C GLY A 207 22.33 -3.76 -3.18
N ASN A 208 22.92 -2.67 -3.66
CA ASN A 208 23.57 -2.57 -4.98
C ASN A 208 22.65 -2.80 -6.20
N GLY A 209 21.33 -2.70 -6.01
CA GLY A 209 20.37 -2.82 -7.10
C GLY A 209 20.40 -1.68 -8.11
N ALA A 210 19.66 -1.85 -9.20
CA ALA A 210 19.48 -0.86 -10.26
C ALA A 210 18.12 -0.15 -10.11
N PHE A 211 18.09 0.92 -9.32
CA PHE A 211 16.88 1.67 -9.01
C PHE A 211 16.92 3.11 -9.51
N LEU A 212 15.76 3.62 -9.93
CA LEU A 212 15.53 5.03 -10.17
C LEU A 212 14.77 5.64 -9.00
N LEU A 213 15.33 6.66 -8.35
CA LEU A 213 14.75 7.34 -7.20
C LEU A 213 14.46 8.79 -7.58
N LYS A 214 13.18 9.16 -7.65
CA LYS A 214 12.75 10.47 -8.18
C LYS A 214 11.86 11.22 -7.20
N ASN A 215 12.15 12.50 -6.99
CA ASN A 215 11.33 13.38 -6.16
C ASN A 215 11.21 12.89 -4.71
N ASP A 216 12.19 12.12 -4.24
CA ASP A 216 12.16 11.46 -2.94
C ASP A 216 12.82 12.34 -1.88
N ILE A 217 12.47 12.10 -0.61
CA ILE A 217 13.06 12.79 0.54
C ILE A 217 13.70 11.75 1.48
N PHE A 218 14.98 11.92 1.76
CA PHE A 218 15.77 11.02 2.62
C PHE A 218 16.05 11.70 3.96
N LEU A 219 15.42 11.21 5.03
CA LEU A 219 15.48 11.82 6.36
C LEU A 219 16.78 11.50 7.10
N PHE A 220 17.31 10.29 6.96
CA PHE A 220 18.48 9.84 7.71
C PHE A 220 19.47 9.11 6.80
N TYR A 221 19.47 7.77 6.80
CA TYR A 221 20.47 6.96 6.12
C TYR A 221 19.98 6.58 4.72
N HIS A 222 20.90 6.63 3.75
CA HIS A 222 20.71 5.99 2.46
C HIS A 222 22.02 5.34 1.98
N SER A 223 21.91 4.20 1.30
CA SER A 223 23.00 3.67 0.49
C SER A 223 23.21 4.55 -0.74
N ASN A 224 24.46 4.74 -1.15
CA ASN A 224 24.84 5.42 -2.39
C ASN A 224 25.30 4.36 -3.40
N ASP A 225 24.37 3.48 -3.79
CA ASP A 225 24.69 2.35 -4.65
C ASP A 225 25.00 2.79 -6.08
N LEU A 226 26.10 2.28 -6.66
CA LEU A 226 26.65 2.75 -7.94
C LEU A 226 25.69 2.60 -9.14
N ASN A 227 24.76 1.65 -9.06
CA ASN A 227 23.81 1.35 -10.12
C ASN A 227 22.47 2.10 -9.96
N CYS A 228 22.33 2.91 -8.91
CA CYS A 228 21.12 3.70 -8.66
C CYS A 228 21.25 5.11 -9.24
N VAL A 229 20.13 5.64 -9.72
CA VAL A 229 20.00 7.01 -10.22
C VAL A 229 19.08 7.78 -9.29
N TYR A 230 19.57 8.89 -8.74
CA TYR A 230 18.80 9.78 -7.88
C TYR A 230 18.54 11.07 -8.65
N GLN A 231 17.28 11.46 -8.79
CA GLN A 231 16.88 12.63 -9.58
C GLN A 231 15.83 13.47 -8.87
N ASN A 232 16.07 14.78 -8.78
CA ASN A 232 15.20 15.75 -8.14
C ASN A 232 14.83 15.37 -6.69
N SER A 233 15.76 14.70 -6.01
CA SER A 233 15.56 14.20 -4.65
C SER A 233 16.28 15.06 -3.62
N ILE A 234 15.84 14.96 -2.36
CA ILE A 234 16.33 15.80 -1.27
C ILE A 234 16.98 14.92 -0.20
N GLY A 235 18.25 15.21 0.06
CA GLY A 235 19.07 14.55 1.06
C GLY A 235 19.24 15.40 2.31
N ASN A 236 19.39 14.70 3.43
CA ASN A 236 19.76 15.32 4.69
C ASN A 236 21.26 15.70 4.70
N LYS A 237 21.56 16.93 5.11
CA LYS A 237 22.92 17.43 5.32
C LYS A 237 23.74 16.61 6.32
N ASP A 238 23.10 16.04 7.34
CA ASP A 238 23.79 15.56 8.54
C ASP A 238 24.28 14.10 8.47
N TYR A 239 23.96 13.36 7.40
CA TYR A 239 24.30 11.93 7.28
C TYR A 239 25.15 11.63 6.04
N SER A 240 24.49 11.43 4.90
CA SER A 240 25.12 11.14 3.62
C SER A 240 24.54 12.09 2.59
N ALA A 241 25.37 12.79 1.83
CA ALA A 241 24.87 13.53 0.67
C ALA A 241 24.35 12.53 -0.37
N ILE A 242 23.19 12.84 -0.97
CA ILE A 242 22.74 12.16 -2.20
C ILE A 242 23.76 12.49 -3.31
N PRO A 243 24.06 11.58 -4.24
CA PRO A 243 24.95 11.88 -5.34
C PRO A 243 24.45 13.09 -6.14
N ALA A 244 25.34 14.08 -6.35
CA ALA A 244 25.02 15.31 -7.08
C ALA A 244 25.39 15.24 -8.57
N THR A 245 25.69 14.05 -9.10
CA THR A 245 26.20 13.89 -10.46
C THR A 245 25.11 14.13 -11.51
N ASN A 246 25.53 14.47 -12.74
CA ASN A 246 24.71 14.44 -13.96
C ASN A 246 23.50 15.37 -14.11
N GLY A 247 23.47 16.53 -13.44
CA GLY A 247 22.41 17.52 -13.70
C GLY A 247 21.04 17.11 -13.15
N ASP A 248 21.05 16.15 -12.22
CA ASP A 248 19.87 15.55 -11.60
C ASP A 248 19.17 16.45 -10.57
N GLN A 249 19.60 17.71 -10.42
CA GLN A 249 18.95 18.75 -9.58
C GLN A 249 18.67 18.33 -8.13
N ASN A 250 19.45 17.38 -7.59
CA ASN A 250 19.32 16.93 -6.20
C ASN A 250 19.71 18.03 -5.21
N ILE A 251 18.95 18.15 -4.12
CA ILE A 251 19.27 19.03 -3.00
C ILE A 251 19.99 18.18 -1.94
N THR A 252 21.29 18.31 -1.82
CA THR A 252 22.11 17.37 -1.02
C THR A 252 22.25 17.72 0.45
N ASN A 253 21.84 18.93 0.87
CA ASN A 253 22.13 19.48 2.20
C ASN A 253 20.93 20.17 2.84
N ALA A 254 19.73 19.59 2.70
CA ALA A 254 18.56 20.15 3.38
C ALA A 254 18.62 19.89 4.89
N ILE A 255 18.18 20.87 5.67
CA ILE A 255 18.03 20.74 7.14
C ILE A 255 16.66 20.12 7.42
N MET A 256 16.59 18.79 7.42
CA MET A 256 15.32 18.05 7.52
C MET A 256 14.52 18.42 8.78
N THR A 257 15.20 18.54 9.92
CA THR A 257 14.62 18.70 11.26
C THR A 257 13.84 19.98 11.49
N THR A 258 14.03 21.01 10.65
CA THR A 258 13.38 22.31 10.83
C THR A 258 12.84 22.90 9.55
N ASN A 259 13.31 22.48 8.36
CA ASN A 259 13.02 23.19 7.12
C ASN A 259 12.11 22.48 6.13
N VAL A 260 11.82 21.20 6.30
CA VAL A 260 11.12 20.44 5.26
C VAL A 260 9.65 20.19 5.58
N PHE A 261 9.35 19.66 6.77
CA PHE A 261 8.00 19.23 7.14
C PHE A 261 7.41 20.05 8.29
N VAL A 262 6.09 20.08 8.37
CA VAL A 262 5.36 20.75 9.47
C VAL A 262 5.49 20.03 10.81
N GLY A 263 5.67 18.69 10.79
CA GLY A 263 5.72 17.85 12.00
C GLY A 263 6.95 16.97 12.09
N TYR A 264 8.13 17.45 11.72
CA TYR A 264 9.41 16.75 11.90
C TYR A 264 10.45 17.71 12.48
N SER A 265 11.36 17.30 13.39
CA SER A 265 11.58 15.93 13.90
C SER A 265 10.56 15.45 14.95
N THR A 266 9.79 16.35 15.54
CA THR A 266 8.73 16.00 16.52
C THR A 266 7.35 16.09 15.89
N GLN A 267 6.48 15.14 16.23
CA GLN A 267 5.14 15.04 15.65
C GLN A 267 4.21 16.19 16.08
N GLY A 268 4.33 16.68 17.31
CA GLY A 268 3.44 17.72 17.84
C GLY A 268 1.97 17.30 17.81
N ALA A 269 1.11 18.17 17.27
CA ALA A 269 -0.33 17.96 17.15
C ALA A 269 -0.76 17.30 15.82
N PHE A 270 0.18 16.99 14.93
CA PHE A 270 -0.12 16.40 13.63
C PHE A 270 -0.42 14.91 13.76
N SER A 271 -1.25 14.37 12.86
CA SER A 271 -1.44 12.92 12.73
C SER A 271 -0.15 12.21 12.32
N ASN A 272 -0.10 10.89 12.51
CA ASN A 272 1.10 10.08 12.23
C ASN A 272 1.56 10.22 10.78
N ASP A 273 0.63 10.44 9.86
CA ASP A 273 0.86 10.65 8.44
C ASP A 273 0.76 12.12 8.01
N GLY A 274 -0.11 12.92 8.65
CA GLY A 274 -0.24 14.36 8.36
C GLY A 274 0.98 15.19 8.76
N ARG A 275 1.88 14.64 9.57
CA ARG A 275 3.15 15.30 9.92
C ARG A 275 4.10 15.52 8.74
N TRP A 276 3.90 14.78 7.64
CA TRP A 276 4.75 14.81 6.44
C TRP A 276 4.35 15.86 5.40
N VAL A 277 3.40 16.73 5.73
CA VAL A 277 3.09 17.89 4.88
C VAL A 277 4.29 18.84 4.85
N LEU A 278 4.62 19.36 3.66
CA LEU A 278 5.70 20.33 3.51
C LEU A 278 5.36 21.63 4.23
N LYS A 279 6.31 22.18 4.98
CA LYS A 279 6.11 23.49 5.62
C LYS A 279 6.24 24.63 4.58
N ALA A 280 5.67 25.79 4.90
CA ALA A 280 5.87 26.99 4.09
C ALA A 280 7.36 27.31 3.92
N GLY A 281 7.78 27.59 2.69
CA GLY A 281 9.18 27.84 2.34
C GLY A 281 10.08 26.60 2.37
N SER A 282 9.48 25.39 2.42
CA SER A 282 10.25 24.15 2.32
C SER A 282 11.04 24.09 1.02
N PRO A 283 12.31 23.66 1.04
CA PRO A 283 13.11 23.47 -0.17
C PRO A 283 12.59 22.32 -1.04
N ALA A 284 11.62 21.53 -0.54
CA ALA A 284 10.95 20.47 -1.29
C ALA A 284 9.82 20.94 -2.18
N ILE A 285 9.38 22.20 -2.02
CA ILE A 285 8.32 22.77 -2.83
C ILE A 285 8.86 23.05 -4.23
N HIS A 286 8.19 22.51 -5.25
CA HIS A 286 8.55 22.59 -6.67
C HIS A 286 9.97 22.08 -7.04
N ALA A 287 10.65 21.36 -6.15
CA ALA A 287 12.00 20.84 -6.40
C ALA A 287 12.00 19.52 -7.22
N GLY A 288 10.84 18.87 -7.30
CA GLY A 288 10.63 17.66 -8.06
C GLY A 288 10.69 17.89 -9.57
N LEU A 289 10.94 16.81 -10.31
CA LEU A 289 10.92 16.78 -11.76
C LEU A 289 9.60 17.35 -12.31
N GLY A 290 9.70 18.34 -13.20
CA GLY A 290 8.52 19.02 -13.76
C GLY A 290 7.92 20.08 -12.83
N GLY A 291 8.60 20.46 -11.74
CA GLY A 291 8.15 21.49 -10.81
C GLY A 291 7.12 21.00 -9.79
N THR A 292 6.97 19.68 -9.62
CA THR A 292 6.17 19.11 -8.54
C THR A 292 6.90 19.22 -7.19
N ASP A 293 6.17 19.10 -6.10
CA ASP A 293 6.75 18.92 -4.77
C ASP A 293 7.41 17.54 -4.64
N CYS A 294 8.49 17.44 -3.86
CA CYS A 294 9.09 16.17 -3.44
C CYS A 294 8.33 15.56 -2.24
N GLY A 295 8.42 14.25 -2.08
CA GLY A 295 7.79 13.48 -0.99
C GLY A 295 6.32 13.11 -1.24
N ILE A 296 5.71 12.45 -0.25
CA ILE A 296 4.49 11.64 -0.43
C ILE A 296 3.25 12.40 -0.92
N PHE A 297 3.17 13.71 -0.68
CA PHE A 297 2.05 14.54 -1.12
C PHE A 297 2.29 15.21 -2.47
N GLY A 298 3.42 14.96 -3.13
CA GLY A 298 3.71 15.43 -4.48
C GLY A 298 3.19 14.49 -5.59
N GLY A 299 3.40 14.88 -6.84
CA GLY A 299 3.07 14.08 -8.01
C GLY A 299 1.57 14.09 -8.38
N THR A 300 1.19 13.23 -9.32
CA THR A 300 -0.19 13.19 -9.86
C THR A 300 -1.16 12.42 -8.98
N ASN A 301 -0.67 11.51 -8.14
CA ASN A 301 -1.46 10.65 -7.26
C ASN A 301 -0.94 10.76 -5.82
N PRO A 302 -1.14 11.92 -5.16
CA PRO A 302 -0.57 12.17 -3.85
C PRO A 302 -1.17 11.25 -2.78
N TYR A 303 -0.38 10.98 -1.75
CA TYR A 303 -0.77 10.22 -0.57
C TYR A 303 -2.08 10.75 0.04
N LYS A 304 -2.95 9.82 0.46
CA LYS A 304 -4.23 10.12 1.11
C LYS A 304 -4.14 9.83 2.60
N LEU A 305 -4.44 10.84 3.42
CA LEU A 305 -4.49 10.68 4.88
C LEU A 305 -5.40 9.52 5.28
N SER A 306 -4.93 8.77 6.28
CA SER A 306 -5.52 7.54 6.79
C SER A 306 -5.62 6.39 5.81
N GLY A 307 -5.05 6.51 4.60
CA GLY A 307 -5.08 5.44 3.60
C GLY A 307 -6.46 4.82 3.39
N ILE A 308 -7.51 5.63 3.43
CA ILE A 308 -8.86 5.09 3.28
C ILE A 308 -8.99 4.58 1.83
N PRO A 309 -9.37 3.31 1.64
CA PRO A 309 -9.42 2.71 0.31
C PRO A 309 -10.47 3.42 -0.54
N ASN A 310 -10.34 3.24 -1.86
CA ASN A 310 -11.22 3.87 -2.84
C ASN A 310 -12.60 3.19 -2.93
N VAL A 311 -13.26 3.08 -1.78
CA VAL A 311 -14.63 2.63 -1.61
C VAL A 311 -15.35 3.67 -0.75
N PRO A 312 -16.66 3.90 -0.91
CA PRO A 312 -17.37 4.86 -0.09
C PRO A 312 -17.28 4.52 1.41
N SER A 313 -17.00 5.54 2.24
CA SER A 313 -16.95 5.38 3.70
C SER A 313 -18.06 6.18 4.38
N PHE A 314 -18.67 5.58 5.41
CA PHE A 314 -19.46 6.32 6.39
C PHE A 314 -18.50 7.06 7.32
N TYR A 315 -18.70 8.37 7.49
CA TYR A 315 -17.89 9.18 8.42
C TYR A 315 -18.72 9.83 9.52
N LEU A 316 -20.04 9.76 9.41
CA LEU A 316 -20.98 10.18 10.44
C LEU A 316 -22.14 9.19 10.47
N LEU A 317 -22.47 8.71 11.66
CA LEU A 317 -23.74 8.07 11.97
C LEU A 317 -24.16 8.53 13.36
N THR A 318 -25.23 9.31 13.44
CA THR A 318 -25.78 9.78 14.71
C THR A 318 -27.26 9.46 14.81
N ALA A 319 -27.65 8.94 15.97
CA ALA A 319 -29.02 8.72 16.38
C ALA A 319 -29.22 9.34 17.78
N PRO A 320 -30.36 9.98 18.06
CA PRO A 320 -30.66 10.59 19.36
C PRO A 320 -30.60 9.63 20.55
N SER A 321 -30.73 8.33 20.30
CA SER A 321 -30.66 7.24 21.27
C SER A 321 -30.35 5.92 20.56
N THR A 322 -30.15 4.82 21.29
CA THR A 322 -30.11 3.47 20.71
C THR A 322 -31.49 2.82 20.64
N VAL A 323 -32.52 3.49 21.19
CA VAL A 323 -33.90 2.99 21.30
C VAL A 323 -34.87 4.06 20.83
N THR A 324 -35.67 3.77 19.80
CA THR A 324 -36.69 4.69 19.28
C THR A 324 -37.83 4.83 20.28
N SER A 325 -37.97 5.99 20.93
CA SER A 325 -39.05 6.27 21.88
C SER A 325 -40.05 7.32 21.39
N THR A 326 -39.79 7.96 20.24
CA THR A 326 -40.61 9.03 19.67
C THR A 326 -40.63 8.93 18.14
N ASN A 327 -41.68 9.47 17.50
CA ASN A 327 -41.86 9.54 16.05
C ASN A 327 -42.24 10.99 15.66
N PRO A 328 -41.52 11.65 14.72
CA PRO A 328 -40.40 11.14 13.91
C PRO A 328 -39.11 10.95 14.71
N TYR A 329 -38.41 9.87 14.38
CA TYR A 329 -37.09 9.56 14.91
C TYR A 329 -36.03 9.89 13.84
N THR A 330 -35.21 10.90 14.10
CA THR A 330 -34.25 11.39 13.10
C THR A 330 -32.92 10.66 13.24
N ILE A 331 -32.45 10.03 12.16
CA ILE A 331 -31.11 9.45 12.05
C ILE A 331 -30.35 10.26 11.02
N THR A 332 -29.12 10.67 11.35
CA THR A 332 -28.23 11.33 10.40
C THR A 332 -27.10 10.38 10.03
N PHE A 333 -26.87 10.20 8.73
CA PHE A 333 -25.70 9.51 8.23
C PHE A 333 -25.08 10.32 7.10
N SER A 334 -23.75 10.26 7.02
CA SER A 334 -23.00 10.92 5.95
C SER A 334 -21.98 9.96 5.36
N VAL A 335 -21.94 9.95 4.03
CA VAL A 335 -21.05 9.11 3.21
C VAL A 335 -20.22 10.02 2.33
N ARG A 336 -18.98 9.63 2.05
CA ARG A 336 -18.11 10.33 1.09
C ARG A 336 -17.49 9.36 0.10
N SER A 337 -17.16 9.88 -1.08
CA SER A 337 -16.25 9.20 -2.01
C SER A 337 -14.81 9.41 -1.54
N ASN A 338 -13.94 8.42 -1.74
CA ASN A 338 -12.52 8.44 -1.39
C ASN A 338 -11.60 8.35 -2.63
N ASN A 339 -12.09 8.85 -3.78
CA ASN A 339 -11.32 9.06 -5.01
C ASN A 339 -10.49 10.35 -4.91
#